data_AF-A0A4Y2G1S0-F1
#
_entry.id   AF-A0A4Y2G1S0-F1
#
_cell.length_a   1.000
_cell.length_b   1.000
_cell.length_c   1.000
_cell.angle_alpha   90.00
_cell.angle_beta   90.00
_cell.angle_gamma   90.00
#
_symmetry.space_group_name_H-M   'P 1'
#
loop_
_entity.id
_entity.type
_entity.pdbx_description
1 polymer ?
#
loop_
_entity_poly.entity_id
_entity_poly.type
_entity_poly.pdbx_seq_one_letter_code
_entity_poly.pdbx_strand_id
1 'polypeptide(L)'
;MIHFNAITLSPPPLLRRFTNQEICSKVQSGGTAAGWNVEMFPCQTQAVERCVKLVTKASQKVVDSYSRDGFMRTTLLSRSSMPSF
;
A
#
# COMPACT_ATOMS: atom_id res chain seq x y z
N MET A 1 -8.99 -18.66 0.45
CA MET A 1 -9.66 -17.57 1.18
C MET A 1 -8.74 -17.17 2.33
N ILE A 2 -8.28 -15.92 2.39
CA ILE A 2 -7.34 -15.48 3.44
C ILE A 2 -8.13 -15.21 4.72
N HIS A 3 -7.81 -15.91 5.81
CA HIS A 3 -8.43 -15.70 7.12
C HIS A 3 -7.72 -14.58 7.88
N PHE A 4 -8.15 -13.33 7.63
CA PHE A 4 -7.57 -12.14 8.27
C PHE A 4 -7.64 -12.16 9.81
N ASN A 5 -8.60 -12.89 10.39
CA ASN A 5 -8.76 -13.02 11.85
C ASN A 5 -7.71 -13.91 12.52
N ALA A 6 -6.97 -14.72 11.76
CA ALA A 6 -5.91 -15.57 12.30
C ALA A 6 -4.52 -14.90 12.24
N ILE A 7 -4.44 -13.68 11.69
CA ILE A 7 -3.18 -12.98 11.45
C ILE A 7 -2.89 -12.06 12.63
N THR A 8 -1.68 -12.16 13.16
CA THR A 8 -1.17 -11.24 14.19
C THR A 8 -0.95 -9.86 13.57
N LEU A 9 -1.80 -8.90 13.90
CA LEU A 9 -1.69 -7.51 13.44
C LEU A 9 -0.61 -6.79 14.25
N SER A 10 0.49 -6.43 13.61
CA SER A 10 1.46 -5.48 14.18
C SER A 10 0.96 -4.06 13.95
N PRO A 11 1.05 -3.16 14.95
CA PRO A 11 0.76 -1.76 14.74
C PRO A 11 1.75 -1.17 13.71
N PRO A 12 1.30 -0.21 12.88
CA PRO A 12 2.20 0.53 12.00
C PRO A 12 3.33 1.18 12.79
N PRO A 13 4.56 1.27 12.25
CA PRO A 13 5.70 1.89 12.95
C PRO A 13 5.41 3.28 13.52
N LEU A 14 4.57 4.06 12.81
CA LEU A 14 4.13 5.39 13.23
C LEU A 14 3.31 5.37 14.53
N LEU A 15 2.50 4.33 14.72
CA LEU A 15 1.60 4.18 15.86
C LEU A 15 2.20 3.34 16.99
N ARG A 16 3.36 2.69 16.77
CA ARG A 16 4.03 1.82 17.76
C ARG A 16 4.34 2.52 19.09
N ARG A 17 4.46 3.85 19.08
CA ARG A 17 4.73 4.68 20.26
C ARG A 17 3.49 5.03 21.09
N PHE A 18 2.28 4.67 20.62
CA PHE A 18 1.01 4.98 21.27
C PHE A 18 0.28 3.70 21.65
N THR A 19 -0.41 3.73 22.78
CA THR A 19 -1.37 2.70 23.19
C THR A 19 -2.70 2.88 22.47
N ASN A 20 -3.48 1.81 22.36
CA ASN A 20 -4.82 1.89 21.77
C ASN A 20 -5.74 2.88 22.51
N GLN A 21 -5.60 3.01 23.83
CA GLN A 21 -6.38 3.94 24.63
C GLN A 21 -6.02 5.41 24.32
N GLU A 22 -4.73 5.72 24.18
CA GLU A 22 -4.27 7.05 23.75
C GLU A 22 -4.78 7.38 22.35
N ILE A 23 -4.74 6.43 21.42
CA ILE A 23 -5.29 6.61 20.07
C ILE A 23 -6.79 6.90 20.14
N CYS A 24 -7.57 6.08 20.87
CA CYS A 24 -9.02 6.25 21.00
C CYS A 24 -9.39 7.61 21.61
N SER A 25 -8.74 8.02 22.71
CA SER A 25 -9.00 9.31 23.35
C SER A 25 -8.69 10.50 22.43
N LYS A 26 -7.63 10.42 21.62
CA LYS A 26 -7.23 11.47 20.69
C LYS A 26 -8.15 11.58 19.47
N VAL A 27 -8.67 10.45 18.97
CA VAL A 27 -9.70 10.43 17.93
C VAL A 27 -10.99 11.10 18.44
N GLN A 28 -11.39 10.77 19.67
CA GLN A 28 -12.58 11.34 20.31
C GLN A 28 -12.43 12.84 20.60
N SER A 29 -11.22 13.30 20.92
CA SER A 29 -10.96 14.72 21.18
C SER A 29 -10.89 15.59 19.91
N GLY A 30 -11.08 15.02 18.72
CA GLY A 30 -10.99 15.74 17.45
C GLY A 30 -9.61 16.33 17.15
N GLY A 31 -8.54 15.76 17.73
CA GLY A 31 -7.19 16.31 17.60
C GLY A 31 -6.66 16.19 16.16
N THR A 32 -5.99 17.23 15.67
CA THR A 32 -5.32 17.19 14.35
C THR A 32 -4.01 16.40 14.42
N ALA A 33 -3.53 15.89 13.27
CA ALA A 33 -2.25 15.17 13.18
C ALA A 33 -1.07 15.96 13.76
N ALA A 34 -1.11 17.30 13.66
CA ALA A 34 -0.14 18.20 14.28
C ALA A 34 -0.19 18.15 15.82
N GLY A 35 -1.38 18.06 16.42
CA GLY A 35 -1.55 17.90 17.87
C GLY A 35 -1.16 16.53 18.40
N TRP A 36 -0.85 15.57 17.52
CA TRP A 36 -0.44 14.21 17.88
C TRP A 36 1.08 14.05 17.88
N ASN A 37 1.85 15.08 17.48
CA ASN A 37 3.30 14.98 17.22
C ASN A 37 3.66 13.76 16.35
N VAL A 38 2.71 13.31 15.52
CA VAL A 38 2.98 12.27 14.53
C VAL A 38 3.80 12.95 13.46
N GLU A 39 5.03 12.50 13.33
CA GLU A 39 5.94 12.96 12.30
C GLU A 39 5.23 12.83 10.96
N MET A 40 4.94 13.97 10.33
CA MET A 40 4.23 14.01 9.07
C MET A 40 5.20 13.57 8.01
N PHE A 41 5.30 12.26 7.81
CA PHE A 41 6.05 11.72 6.68
C PHE A 41 5.42 12.31 5.41
N PRO A 42 6.22 12.74 4.43
CA PRO A 42 5.71 13.18 3.15
C PRO A 42 5.23 11.94 2.38
N CYS A 43 4.08 11.42 2.79
CA CYS A 43 3.42 10.26 2.18
C CYS A 43 2.79 10.65 0.83
N GLN A 44 2.46 11.92 0.65
CA GLN A 44 1.90 12.51 -0.58
C GLN A 44 3.01 13.13 -1.42
N THR A 45 4.07 12.36 -1.68
CA THR A 45 5.04 12.76 -2.69
C THR A 45 4.54 12.34 -4.06
N GLN A 46 4.95 13.08 -5.08
CA GLN A 46 4.67 12.73 -6.48
C GLN A 46 5.15 11.31 -6.82
N ALA A 47 6.20 10.81 -6.16
CA ALA A 47 6.68 9.45 -6.32
C ALA A 47 5.65 8.41 -5.83
N VAL A 48 5.08 8.59 -4.63
CA VAL A 48 4.04 7.70 -4.10
C VAL A 48 2.80 7.72 -4.99
N GLU A 49 2.36 8.89 -5.44
CA GLU A 49 1.23 9.02 -6.36
C GLU A 49 1.45 8.27 -7.68
N ARG A 50 2.65 8.40 -8.28
CA ARG A 50 3.02 7.68 -9.50
C ARG A 50 3.03 6.17 -9.28
N CYS A 51 3.58 5.69 -8.16
CA CYS A 51 3.59 4.28 -7.80
C CYS A 51 2.17 3.72 -7.66
N VAL A 52 1.31 4.38 -6.89
CA VAL A 52 -0.09 3.95 -6.71
C VAL A 52 -0.82 3.92 -8.06
N LYS A 53 -0.64 4.94 -8.91
CA LYS A 53 -1.25 4.99 -10.24
C LYS A 53 -0.79 3.84 -11.13
N LEU A 54 0.49 3.49 -11.08
CA LEU A 54 1.06 2.39 -11.87
C LEU A 54 0.52 1.04 -11.38
N VAL A 55 0.51 0.80 -10.07
CA VAL A 55 -0.04 -0.41 -9.46
C VAL A 55 -1.52 -0.57 -9.80
N THR A 56 -2.33 0.48 -9.65
CA THR A 56 -3.77 0.43 -9.98
C THR A 56 -4.01 0.11 -11.45
N LYS A 57 -3.27 0.76 -12.37
CA LYS A 57 -3.38 0.47 -13.81
C LYS A 57 -2.96 -0.96 -14.16
N ALA A 58 -1.91 -1.47 -13.52
CA ALA A 58 -1.46 -2.85 -13.71
C ALA A 58 -2.51 -3.83 -13.19
N SER A 59 -3.01 -3.62 -11.97
CA SER A 59 -4.05 -4.44 -11.34
C SER A 59 -5.34 -4.48 -12.17
N GLN A 60 -5.78 -3.34 -12.70
CA GLN A 60 -6.96 -3.28 -13.58
C GLN A 60 -6.83 -4.15 -14.83
N LYS A 61 -5.61 -4.28 -15.39
CA LYS A 61 -5.37 -5.11 -16.57
C LYS A 61 -5.39 -6.61 -16.29
N VAL A 62 -5.36 -7.04 -15.03
CA VAL A 62 -5.23 -8.46 -14.64
C VAL A 62 -6.42 -9.00 -13.83
N VAL A 63 -7.49 -8.20 -13.72
CA VAL A 63 -8.71 -8.57 -13.00
C VAL A 63 -9.31 -9.85 -13.58
N ASP A 64 -9.46 -9.94 -14.91
CA ASP A 64 -10.00 -11.14 -15.57
C ASP A 64 -8.92 -12.20 -15.79
N SER A 65 -9.31 -13.48 -15.72
CA SER A 65 -8.38 -14.61 -15.89
C SER A 65 -7.70 -14.62 -17.26
N TYR A 66 -8.43 -14.30 -18.33
CA TYR A 66 -7.90 -14.21 -19.69
C TYR A 66 -6.95 -13.01 -19.86
N SER A 67 -7.35 -11.84 -19.33
CA SER A 67 -6.54 -10.62 -19.33
C SER A 67 -5.23 -10.80 -18.56
N ARG A 68 -5.26 -11.59 -17.47
CA ARG A 68 -4.09 -11.95 -16.67
C ARG A 68 -3.11 -12.83 -17.42
N ASP A 69 -3.57 -13.90 -18.08
CA ASP A 69 -2.68 -14.78 -18.86
C ASP A 69 -2.03 -14.00 -20.02
N GLY A 70 -2.82 -13.20 -20.74
CA GLY A 70 -2.31 -12.32 -21.80
C GLY A 70 -1.25 -11.33 -21.30
N PHE A 71 -1.50 -10.69 -20.15
CA PHE A 71 -0.55 -9.77 -19.50
C PHE A 71 0.74 -10.48 -19.05
N MET A 72 0.64 -11.69 -18.49
CA MET A 72 1.81 -12.48 -18.08
C MET A 72 2.66 -12.88 -19.28
N ARG A 73 2.05 -13.39 -20.36
CA ARG A 73 2.78 -13.78 -21.58
C ARG A 73 3.48 -12.60 -22.25
N THR A 74 2.80 -11.46 -22.39
CA THR A 74 3.41 -10.24 -22.96
C THR A 74 4.54 -9.71 -22.09
N THR A 75 4.41 -9.76 -20.76
CA THR A 75 5.49 -9.37 -19.85
C THR A 75 6.70 -10.30 -19.97
N LEU A 76 6.49 -11.62 -20.04
CA LEU A 76 7.57 -12.59 -20.21
C LEU A 76 8.31 -12.40 -21.54
N LEU A 77 7.57 -12.21 -22.65
CA LEU A 77 8.15 -11.93 -23.98
C LEU A 77 8.95 -10.63 -23.99
N SER A 78 8.42 -9.58 -23.37
CA SER A 78 9.13 -8.30 -23.24
C SER A 78 10.45 -8.48 -22.48
N ARG A 79 10.44 -9.21 -21.36
CA ARG A 79 11.66 -9.49 -20.57
C ARG A 79 12.65 -10.39 -21.30
N SER A 80 12.20 -11.37 -22.07
CA SER A 80 13.10 -12.22 -22.88
C SER A 80 13.74 -11.46 -24.04
N SER A 81 13.10 -10.38 -24.52
CA SER A 81 13.64 -9.53 -25.58
C SER A 81 14.63 -8.47 -25.09
N MET A 82 14.74 -8.24 -23.78
CA MET A 82 15.72 -7.30 -23.24
C MET A 82 17.12 -7.93 -23.24
N PRO A 83 18.16 -7.18 -23.65
CA PRO A 83 19.54 -7.63 -23.54
C PRO A 83 19.88 -7.91 -22.07
N SER A 84 20.55 -9.04 -21.81
CA SER A 84 21.20 -9.27 -20.52
C SER A 84 22.32 -8.25 -20.35
N PHE A 85 22.25 -7.45 -19.28
CA PHE A 85 23.33 -6.58 -18.82
C PHE A 85 24.28 -7.34 -17.91
#